data_AF-A0A2W4QTN6-F1
#
_entry.id   AF-A0A2W4QTN6-F1
#
_cell.length_a   1.000
_cell.length_b   1.000
_cell.length_c   1.000
_cell.angle_alpha   90.00
_cell.angle_beta   90.00
_cell.angle_gamma   90.00
#
_symmetry.space_group_name_H-M   'P 1'
#
loop_
_entity.id
_entity.type
_entity.pdbx_description
1 polymer ?
#
loop_
_entity_poly.entity_id
_entity_poly.type
_entity_poly.pdbx_seq_one_letter_code
_entity_poly.pdbx_strand_id
1 'polypeptide(L)'
;MLRVQAWLSPRFLRTHERAILCAYGTGGPVMCRSIIAAIALSFVFGAAGAQQREKTGSGAELASAQEVAKVKEAIGRINCKADVVEKESASLFEVDDAQCEIGQYDIKLDGDFNIIVMTRDTL
;
A
#
# COMPACT_ATOMS: atom_id res chain seq x y z
N MET A 1 30.26 -41.62 47.06
CA MET A 1 30.38 -40.64 45.96
C MET A 1 30.40 -39.24 46.59
N LEU A 2 31.51 -38.52 46.38
CA LEU A 2 31.77 -37.10 46.69
C LEU A 2 30.62 -36.20 46.16
N ARG A 3 30.31 -34.99 46.65
CA ARG A 3 30.75 -34.12 47.75
C ARG A 3 29.86 -32.85 47.68
N VAL A 4 29.67 -32.20 48.84
CA VAL A 4 29.64 -30.72 49.01
C VAL A 4 28.37 -30.03 48.47
N GLN A 5 27.32 -29.82 49.28
CA GLN A 5 27.15 -28.71 50.24
C GLN A 5 27.54 -27.32 49.73
N ALA A 6 26.76 -26.33 50.18
CA ALA A 6 27.22 -24.98 50.47
C ALA A 6 27.42 -24.06 49.23
N TRP A 7 27.00 -22.80 49.20
CA TRP A 7 26.78 -21.86 50.30
C TRP A 7 26.12 -20.58 49.76
N LEU A 8 25.37 -19.92 50.64
CA LEU A 8 25.20 -18.48 50.81
C LEU A 8 24.61 -17.60 49.67
N SER A 9 23.37 -17.24 49.95
CA SER A 9 22.93 -15.87 50.32
C SER A 9 22.72 -14.78 49.27
N PRO A 10 21.74 -13.90 49.52
CA PRO A 10 21.18 -12.95 48.56
C PRO A 10 21.95 -11.63 48.59
N ARG A 11 22.48 -11.22 47.45
CA ARG A 11 22.93 -9.85 47.20
C ARG A 11 22.71 -9.57 45.72
N PHE A 12 21.77 -8.71 45.38
CA PHE A 12 21.93 -7.25 45.35
C PHE A 12 22.04 -6.85 43.89
N LEU A 13 20.97 -6.21 43.41
CA LEU A 13 20.92 -5.24 42.32
C LEU A 13 21.97 -5.38 41.21
N ARG A 14 21.52 -5.66 39.97
CA ARG A 14 21.58 -4.64 38.90
C ARG A 14 20.95 -5.11 37.59
N THR A 15 20.07 -4.26 37.09
CA THR A 15 19.88 -3.84 35.69
C THR A 15 19.74 -4.91 34.59
N HIS A 16 18.55 -4.89 33.97
CA HIS A 16 18.30 -4.94 32.53
C HIS A 16 19.50 -5.35 31.66
N GLU A 17 19.35 -6.45 30.91
CA GLU A 17 19.21 -6.42 29.45
C GLU A 17 19.10 -7.85 28.91
N ARG A 18 17.93 -8.14 28.32
CA ARG A 18 17.71 -9.31 27.48
C ARG A 18 18.23 -8.98 26.09
N ALA A 19 19.14 -9.80 25.58
CA ALA A 19 19.20 -10.09 24.14
C ALA A 19 19.84 -11.46 23.95
N ILE A 20 18.97 -12.45 23.78
CA ILE A 20 19.31 -13.82 23.39
C ILE A 20 19.73 -13.78 21.93
N LEU A 21 21.02 -14.03 21.68
CA LEU A 21 21.53 -14.48 20.40
C LEU A 21 20.90 -15.86 20.08
N CYS A 22 20.13 -15.96 19.01
CA CYS A 22 19.92 -17.22 18.31
C CYS A 22 20.78 -17.22 17.05
N ALA A 23 21.80 -18.07 17.06
CA ALA A 23 22.58 -18.45 15.91
C ALA A 23 21.76 -19.37 14.99
N TYR A 24 21.74 -19.10 13.69
CA TYR A 24 21.73 -20.13 12.65
C TYR A 24 22.56 -19.62 11.48
N GLY A 25 23.71 -20.25 11.26
CA GLY A 25 24.51 -20.08 10.06
C GLY A 25 24.04 -21.02 8.96
N THR A 26 23.98 -20.51 7.73
CA THR A 26 24.51 -21.06 6.46
C THR A 26 23.66 -20.56 5.29
N GLY A 27 24.24 -19.71 4.42
CA GLY A 27 23.72 -19.46 3.08
C GLY A 27 23.67 -18.00 2.62
N GLY A 28 24.54 -17.65 1.67
CA GLY A 28 24.31 -16.58 0.67
C GLY A 28 24.57 -15.13 1.12
N PRO A 29 25.20 -14.28 0.27
CA PRO A 29 25.48 -12.90 0.62
C PRO A 29 24.25 -12.04 0.36
N VAL A 30 23.56 -11.61 1.41
CA VAL A 30 22.69 -10.44 1.33
C VAL A 30 22.92 -9.55 2.53
N MET A 31 23.33 -8.33 2.19
CA MET A 31 22.71 -7.13 2.72
C MET A 31 22.94 -6.85 4.20
N CYS A 32 23.96 -6.03 4.48
CA CYS A 32 23.85 -4.85 5.33
C CYS A 32 25.26 -4.39 5.67
N ARG A 33 25.66 -3.24 5.10
CA ARG A 33 26.53 -2.22 5.69
C ARG A 33 27.05 -1.33 4.56
N SER A 34 26.54 -0.11 4.48
CA SER A 34 27.39 1.06 4.70
C SER A 34 26.55 2.32 4.69
N ILE A 35 26.85 3.12 5.71
CA ILE A 35 26.32 4.43 6.04
C ILE A 35 27.07 5.46 5.19
N ILE A 36 26.33 6.49 4.74
CA ILE A 36 26.76 7.81 4.23
C ILE A 36 27.49 7.82 2.87
N ALA A 37 26.76 8.25 1.84
CA ALA A 37 27.32 9.08 0.78
C ALA A 37 26.49 10.37 0.69
N ALA A 38 27.10 11.48 1.07
CA ALA A 38 26.54 12.81 0.95
C ALA A 38 26.29 13.14 -0.53
N ILE A 39 25.04 13.45 -0.88
CA ILE A 39 24.72 14.18 -2.11
C ILE A 39 24.08 15.48 -1.65
N ALA A 40 24.93 16.46 -1.38
CA ALA A 40 24.55 17.86 -1.44
C ALA A 40 24.41 18.22 -2.93
N LEU A 41 23.18 18.23 -3.45
CA LEU A 41 22.89 18.94 -4.69
C LEU A 41 21.53 19.62 -4.58
N SER A 42 21.61 20.93 -4.53
CA SER A 42 20.57 21.94 -4.49
C SER A 42 19.44 21.69 -5.49
N PHE A 43 18.23 21.33 -5.01
CA PHE A 43 17.00 21.60 -5.77
C PHE A 43 16.44 22.93 -5.27
N VAL A 44 16.73 23.95 -6.05
CA VAL A 44 16.20 25.31 -5.92
C VAL A 44 14.67 25.25 -5.90
N PHE A 45 14.09 25.93 -4.93
CA PHE A 45 12.67 26.25 -4.83
C PHE A 45 12.21 26.91 -6.16
N GLY A 46 11.46 26.15 -6.96
CA GLY A 46 10.75 26.64 -8.14
C GLY A 46 9.25 26.61 -7.86
N ALA A 47 8.72 27.70 -7.30
CA ALA A 47 7.29 27.93 -7.23
C ALA A 47 6.76 28.31 -8.62
N ALA A 48 6.32 27.31 -9.38
CA ALA A 48 5.34 27.44 -10.45
C ALA A 48 4.81 26.03 -10.73
N GLY A 49 3.54 25.80 -10.38
CA GLY A 49 2.89 24.51 -10.60
C GLY A 49 2.94 24.12 -12.06
N ALA A 50 3.82 23.17 -12.39
CA ALA A 50 3.67 22.36 -13.58
C ALA A 50 2.67 21.26 -13.22
N GLN A 51 1.40 21.48 -13.57
CA GLN A 51 0.38 20.45 -13.57
C GLN A 51 0.91 19.23 -14.33
N GLN A 52 1.15 18.12 -13.63
CA GLN A 52 1.16 16.82 -14.27
C GLN A 52 -0.21 16.64 -14.91
N ARG A 53 -0.25 16.74 -16.23
CA ARG A 53 -1.39 16.33 -17.03
C ARG A 53 -1.33 14.81 -17.10
N GLU A 54 -1.90 14.15 -16.11
CA GLU A 54 -2.25 12.75 -16.23
C GLU A 54 -3.23 12.59 -17.40
N LYS A 55 -3.00 11.52 -18.14
CA LYS A 55 -3.62 11.14 -19.40
C LYS A 55 -5.14 11.04 -19.25
N THR A 56 -5.87 12.12 -19.56
CA THR A 56 -7.33 12.13 -19.67
C THR A 56 -7.73 11.31 -20.89
N GLY A 57 -8.20 10.08 -20.66
CA GLY A 57 -9.08 9.39 -21.58
C GLY A 57 -10.40 10.13 -21.70
N SER A 58 -10.93 10.19 -22.91
CA SER A 58 -12.35 10.42 -23.26
C SER A 58 -13.19 11.47 -22.49
N GLY A 59 -12.70 12.69 -22.28
CA GLY A 59 -13.59 13.85 -21.99
C GLY A 59 -14.44 13.80 -20.70
N ALA A 60 -14.31 12.75 -19.88
CA ALA A 60 -14.94 12.63 -18.57
C ALA A 60 -14.02 13.23 -17.50
N GLU A 61 -14.63 13.82 -16.47
CA GLU A 61 -13.89 14.34 -15.32
C GLU A 61 -13.40 13.17 -14.47
N LEU A 62 -12.16 13.22 -13.99
CA LEU A 62 -11.67 12.19 -13.05
C LEU A 62 -12.34 12.37 -11.69
N ALA A 63 -12.69 11.26 -11.03
CA ALA A 63 -13.25 11.31 -9.68
C ALA A 63 -12.21 11.83 -8.67
N SER A 64 -12.67 12.53 -7.63
CA SER A 64 -11.78 12.98 -6.55
C SER A 64 -11.23 11.79 -5.76
N ALA A 65 -10.09 11.96 -5.08
CA ALA A 65 -9.45 10.87 -4.32
C ALA A 65 -10.38 10.21 -3.27
N GLN A 66 -11.32 10.97 -2.68
CA GLN A 66 -12.31 10.44 -1.75
C GLN A 66 -13.37 9.59 -2.46
N GLU A 67 -13.84 10.02 -3.63
CA GLU A 67 -14.79 9.25 -4.44
C GLU A 67 -14.14 7.98 -4.98
N VAL A 68 -12.90 8.07 -5.47
CA VAL A 68 -12.09 6.92 -5.91
C VAL A 68 -11.98 5.87 -4.80
N ALA A 69 -11.70 6.27 -3.56
CA ALA A 69 -11.60 5.33 -2.45
C ALA A 69 -12.91 4.58 -2.19
N LYS A 70 -14.06 5.27 -2.25
CA LYS A 70 -15.38 4.67 -2.07
C LYS A 70 -15.75 3.73 -3.22
N VAL A 71 -15.45 4.11 -4.46
CA VAL A 71 -15.66 3.24 -5.64
C VAL A 71 -14.80 1.99 -5.52
N LYS A 72 -13.51 2.12 -5.21
CA LYS A 72 -12.60 0.98 -5.01
C LYS A 72 -13.05 0.06 -3.89
N GLU A 73 -13.60 0.61 -2.81
CA GLU A 73 -14.20 -0.18 -1.73
C GLU A 73 -15.44 -0.95 -2.23
N ALA A 74 -16.34 -0.29 -2.95
CA ALA A 74 -17.58 -0.90 -3.44
C ALA A 74 -17.31 -2.07 -4.40
N ILE A 75 -16.45 -1.87 -5.41
CA ILE A 75 -16.09 -2.92 -6.36
C ILE A 75 -15.17 -3.98 -5.73
N GLY A 76 -14.40 -3.62 -4.71
CA GLY A 76 -13.56 -4.56 -3.97
C GLY A 76 -14.38 -5.64 -3.26
N ARG A 77 -15.63 -5.35 -2.89
CA ARG A 77 -16.57 -6.32 -2.29
C ARG A 77 -16.98 -7.45 -3.25
N ILE A 78 -16.84 -7.23 -4.56
CA ILE A 78 -17.09 -8.22 -5.60
C ILE A 78 -15.79 -8.76 -6.22
N ASN A 79 -14.65 -8.58 -5.52
CA ASN A 79 -13.32 -8.98 -5.96
C ASN A 79 -12.86 -8.34 -7.28
N CYS A 80 -13.29 -7.11 -7.53
CA CYS A 80 -12.85 -6.30 -8.66
C CYS A 80 -11.87 -5.20 -8.21
N LYS A 81 -10.98 -4.77 -9.11
CA LYS A 81 -10.01 -3.70 -8.89
C LYS A 81 -10.14 -2.65 -10.00
N ALA A 82 -10.03 -1.39 -9.62
CA ALA A 82 -10.03 -0.25 -10.54
C ALA A 82 -8.67 0.44 -10.53
N ASP A 83 -8.17 0.77 -11.72
CA ASP A 83 -7.00 1.64 -11.89
C ASP A 83 -7.45 3.09 -12.01
N VAL A 84 -8.36 3.37 -12.95
CA VAL A 84 -8.94 4.70 -13.21
C VAL A 84 -10.41 4.68 -12.81
N VAL A 85 -10.88 5.78 -12.21
CA VAL A 85 -12.30 6.00 -11.91
C VAL A 85 -12.69 7.32 -12.55
N GLU A 86 -13.60 7.24 -13.51
CA GLU A 86 -14.14 8.39 -14.20
C GLU A 86 -15.46 8.80 -13.56
N LYS A 87 -15.72 10.11 -13.60
CA LYS A 87 -16.95 10.72 -13.14
C LYS A 87 -17.72 11.17 -14.38
N GLU A 88 -18.63 10.31 -14.83
CA GLU A 88 -19.51 10.59 -15.97
C GLU A 88 -20.47 11.75 -15.64
N SER A 89 -20.93 11.85 -14.39
CA SER A 89 -21.73 12.98 -13.90
C SER A 89 -21.65 13.15 -12.38
N ALA A 90 -22.33 14.17 -11.82
CA ALA A 90 -22.38 14.38 -10.37
C ALA A 90 -22.91 13.16 -9.58
N SER A 91 -23.70 12.30 -10.22
CA SER A 91 -24.35 11.13 -9.61
C SER A 91 -24.01 9.81 -10.30
N LEU A 92 -23.01 9.79 -11.19
CA LEU A 92 -22.58 8.57 -11.89
C LEU A 92 -21.07 8.50 -11.94
N PHE A 93 -20.57 7.33 -11.57
CA PHE A 93 -19.16 6.96 -11.65
C PHE A 93 -19.01 5.78 -12.59
N GLU A 94 -17.90 5.75 -13.30
CA GLU A 94 -17.58 4.70 -14.25
C GLU A 94 -16.16 4.20 -13.98
N VAL A 95 -15.99 2.90 -14.10
CA VAL A 95 -14.72 2.20 -14.07
C VAL A 95 -14.64 1.39 -15.35
N ASP A 96 -13.82 1.86 -16.27
CA ASP A 96 -13.44 1.11 -17.46
C ASP A 96 -12.37 0.07 -17.09
N ASP A 97 -12.42 -1.10 -17.74
CA ASP A 97 -11.43 -2.17 -17.59
C ASP A 97 -11.23 -2.66 -16.15
N ALA A 98 -12.29 -2.69 -15.33
CA ALA A 98 -12.20 -3.17 -13.96
C ALA A 98 -11.75 -4.63 -13.94
N GLN A 99 -10.63 -4.89 -13.25
CA GLN A 99 -10.03 -6.22 -13.19
C GLN A 99 -10.68 -7.06 -12.10
N CYS A 100 -11.51 -8.02 -12.50
CA CYS A 100 -12.18 -8.97 -11.62
C CYS A 100 -11.59 -10.39 -11.82
N GLU A 101 -11.79 -11.28 -10.85
CA GLU A 101 -11.33 -12.68 -10.97
C GLU A 101 -11.91 -13.43 -12.18
N ILE A 102 -13.09 -12.98 -12.63
CA ILE A 102 -13.86 -13.57 -13.74
C ILE A 102 -13.62 -12.87 -15.08
N GLY A 103 -12.67 -11.92 -15.14
CA GLY A 103 -12.32 -11.16 -16.34
C GLY A 103 -12.42 -9.65 -16.15
N GLN A 104 -12.33 -8.91 -17.26
CA GLN A 104 -12.48 -7.46 -17.29
C GLN A 104 -13.96 -7.07 -17.42
N TYR A 105 -14.35 -6.01 -16.71
CA TYR A 105 -15.71 -5.50 -16.71
C TYR A 105 -15.72 -3.97 -16.73
N ASP A 106 -16.70 -3.41 -17.44
CA ASP A 106 -17.07 -2.02 -17.29
C ASP A 106 -18.12 -1.93 -16.18
N ILE A 107 -17.84 -1.11 -15.16
CA ILE A 107 -18.68 -0.99 -13.97
C ILE A 107 -19.17 0.44 -13.85
N LYS A 108 -20.48 0.65 -13.89
CA LYS A 108 -21.11 1.93 -13.56
C LYS A 108 -21.74 1.89 -12.18
N LEU A 109 -21.50 2.95 -11.41
CA LEU A 109 -22.00 3.14 -10.05
C LEU A 109 -22.83 4.42 -9.96
N ASP A 110 -23.86 4.42 -9.11
CA ASP A 110 -24.62 5.61 -8.77
C ASP A 110 -23.88 6.55 -7.78
N GLY A 111 -24.49 7.68 -7.45
CA GLY A 111 -23.95 8.67 -6.52
C GLY A 111 -23.79 8.17 -5.08
N ASP A 112 -24.45 7.06 -4.74
CA ASP A 112 -24.34 6.36 -3.46
C ASP A 112 -23.31 5.22 -3.52
N PHE A 113 -22.59 5.09 -4.64
CA PHE A 113 -21.57 4.07 -4.90
C PHE A 113 -22.12 2.64 -4.99
N ASN A 114 -23.39 2.47 -5.34
CA ASN A 114 -23.95 1.16 -5.64
C ASN A 114 -23.70 0.81 -7.11
N ILE A 115 -23.33 -0.44 -7.36
CA ILE A 115 -23.18 -0.94 -8.73
C ILE A 115 -24.57 -1.05 -9.36
N ILE A 116 -24.80 -0.29 -10.43
CA ILE A 116 -26.06 -0.27 -11.17
C ILE A 116 -25.96 -1.01 -12.50
N VAL A 117 -24.77 -1.05 -13.10
CA VAL A 117 -24.48 -1.78 -14.33
C VAL A 117 -23.10 -2.41 -14.21
N MET A 118 -23.01 -3.68 -14.61
CA MET A 118 -21.75 -4.40 -14.75
C MET A 118 -21.81 -5.18 -16.06
N THR A 119 -21.02 -4.76 -17.04
CA THR A 119 -20.96 -5.38 -18.38
C THR A 119 -19.61 -6.03 -18.56
N ARG A 120 -19.60 -7.27 -19.05
CA ARG A 120 -18.34 -7.96 -19.35
C ARG A 120 -17.68 -7.23 -20.51
N ASP A 121 -16.49 -6.72 -20.27
CA ASP A 121 -15.67 -6.20 -21.34
C ASP A 121 -15.14 -7.39 -22.14
N THR A 122 -15.43 -7.38 -23.43
CA THR A 122 -15.10 -8.48 -24.36
C THR A 122 -14.21 -8.02 -25.50
N LEU A 123 -13.74 -6.77 -25.43
CA LEU A 123 -12.97 -6.11 -26.48
C LEU A 123 -11.46 -6.21 -26.25
#